data_AF-A0A6I3ASY9-F1
#
_entry.id   AF-A0A6I3ASY9-F1
#
_cell.length_a   1.000
_cell.length_b   1.000
_cell.length_c   1.000
_cell.angle_alpha   90.00
_cell.angle_beta   90.00
_cell.angle_gamma   90.00
#
_symmetry.space_group_name_H-M   'P 1'
#
loop_
_entity.id
_entity.type
_entity.pdbx_description
1 polymer ?
#
loop_
_entity_poly.entity_id
_entity_poly.type
_entity_poly.pdbx_seq_one_letter_code
_entity_poly.pdbx_strand_id
1 'polypeptide(L)'
;MSTRFIQSDDPIVADLLASTIELVAEAGGWLAPSTTFVNQHGQLHVESRENNGSALFHIPREAFVRVDDVQWSQSSEQLEILEVPDHFGDIETELLYIQVALHNQCGKLPWMNQTHPWLANDVPDEVIEAVRLILPGFRETHMTATDTLWANRCFKIPIDESQEPQRVLIPLVDLLNHHKQGATGSWGGDAFAVASNQAFGSNESALNYGINRGALEMAAVYGFVDISESAHVSTDVKPTLRARLWHIIEVSKNYPASSACSILAQAARVELHSQ
;
A
#
# COMPACT_ATOMS: atom_id res chain seq x y z
N MET A 1 -17.18 -8.28 20.13
CA MET A 1 -17.56 -9.06 18.92
C MET A 1 -16.47 -9.02 17.84
N SER A 2 -15.54 -8.06 17.91
CA SER A 2 -14.45 -7.77 16.98
C SER A 2 -13.38 -8.86 16.87
N THR A 3 -12.99 -9.49 17.98
CA THR A 3 -11.90 -10.50 18.01
C THR A 3 -12.13 -11.71 17.11
N ARG A 4 -13.38 -12.02 16.72
CA ARG A 4 -13.69 -13.13 15.82
C ARG A 4 -13.12 -12.95 14.41
N PHE A 5 -12.84 -11.70 14.02
CA PHE A 5 -12.32 -11.34 12.71
C PHE A 5 -10.79 -11.32 12.67
N ILE A 6 -10.09 -11.70 13.74
CA ILE A 6 -8.67 -11.40 13.89
C ILE A 6 -7.89 -12.67 14.21
N GLN A 7 -6.82 -12.90 13.46
CA GLN A 7 -5.80 -13.89 13.76
C GLN A 7 -4.45 -13.16 13.82
N SER A 8 -3.86 -13.06 15.00
CA SER A 8 -2.60 -12.34 15.19
C SER A 8 -1.67 -13.13 16.09
N ASP A 9 -0.38 -13.12 15.77
CA ASP A 9 0.69 -13.59 16.65
C ASP A 9 1.14 -12.52 17.68
N ASP A 10 0.66 -11.28 17.53
CA ASP A 10 0.90 -10.16 18.44
C ASP A 10 -0.43 -9.67 19.06
N PRO A 11 -0.61 -9.75 20.39
CA PRO A 11 -1.84 -9.30 21.06
C PRO A 11 -2.07 -7.78 20.93
N ILE A 12 -1.03 -6.95 20.84
CA ILE A 12 -1.18 -5.49 20.69
C ILE A 12 -1.78 -5.19 19.32
N VAL A 13 -1.26 -5.84 18.27
CA VAL A 13 -1.83 -5.70 16.91
C VAL A 13 -3.28 -6.19 16.88
N ALA A 14 -3.59 -7.28 17.60
CA ALA A 14 -4.96 -7.78 17.69
C ALA A 14 -5.92 -6.75 18.31
N ASP A 15 -5.50 -6.11 19.41
CA ASP A 15 -6.31 -5.10 20.09
C ASP A 15 -6.49 -3.83 19.24
N LEU A 16 -5.46 -3.39 18.51
CA LEU A 16 -5.53 -2.24 17.59
C LEU A 16 -6.47 -2.52 16.41
N LEU A 17 -6.41 -3.72 15.83
CA LEU A 17 -7.34 -4.14 14.78
C LEU A 17 -8.77 -4.24 15.34
N ALA A 18 -8.95 -4.79 16.54
CA ALA A 18 -10.27 -4.90 17.17
C ALA A 18 -10.89 -3.52 17.40
N SER A 19 -10.10 -2.56 17.90
CA SER A 19 -10.52 -1.18 18.12
C SER A 19 -10.87 -0.48 16.80
N THR A 20 -10.08 -0.71 15.74
CA THR A 20 -10.40 -0.19 14.39
C THR A 20 -11.75 -0.72 13.90
N ILE A 21 -12.00 -2.03 14.04
CA ILE A 21 -13.27 -2.65 13.61
C ILE A 21 -14.46 -2.10 14.41
N GLU A 22 -14.28 -1.85 15.71
CA GLU A 22 -15.33 -1.29 16.57
C GLU A 22 -15.68 0.13 16.18
N LEU A 23 -14.70 1.00 15.95
CA LEU A 23 -14.93 2.37 15.48
C LEU A 23 -15.56 2.42 14.08
N VAL A 24 -15.12 1.55 13.17
CA VAL A 24 -15.77 1.42 11.85
C VAL A 24 -17.23 1.01 12.01
N ALA A 25 -17.55 0.07 12.91
CA ALA A 25 -18.92 -0.34 13.16
C ALA A 25 -19.76 0.76 13.84
N GLU A 26 -19.16 1.54 14.75
CA GLU A 26 -19.79 2.70 15.39
C GLU A 26 -20.18 3.78 14.37
N ALA A 27 -19.32 4.04 13.39
CA ALA A 27 -19.60 4.93 12.26
C ALA A 27 -20.67 4.39 11.28
N GLY A 28 -21.22 3.18 11.51
CA GLY A 28 -22.21 2.54 10.64
C GLY A 28 -21.62 1.62 9.56
N GLY A 29 -20.32 1.34 9.64
CA GLY A 29 -19.62 0.43 8.74
C GLY A 29 -19.87 -1.03 9.04
N TRP A 30 -19.50 -1.88 8.10
CA TRP A 30 -19.61 -3.33 8.28
C TRP A 30 -18.58 -4.10 7.45
N LEU A 31 -18.35 -5.34 7.86
CA LEU A 31 -17.44 -6.29 7.23
C LEU A 31 -18.18 -7.60 6.95
N ALA A 32 -17.84 -8.28 5.85
CA ALA A 32 -18.40 -9.58 5.56
C ALA A 32 -18.11 -10.58 6.71
N PRO A 33 -19.06 -11.44 7.10
CA PRO A 33 -18.88 -12.37 8.21
C PRO A 33 -17.75 -13.39 8.01
N SER A 34 -17.31 -13.60 6.77
CA SER A 34 -16.26 -14.55 6.38
C SER A 34 -14.86 -13.93 6.34
N THR A 35 -14.74 -12.63 6.63
CA THR A 35 -13.46 -11.91 6.67
C THR A 35 -12.62 -12.29 7.89
N THR A 36 -11.32 -12.38 7.71
CA THR A 36 -10.31 -12.45 8.78
C THR A 36 -9.16 -11.51 8.45
N PHE A 37 -8.77 -10.64 9.38
CA PHE A 37 -7.51 -9.91 9.35
C PHE A 37 -6.44 -10.76 9.99
N VAL A 38 -5.36 -10.98 9.25
CA VAL A 38 -4.26 -11.84 9.67
C VAL A 38 -3.04 -10.97 9.89
N ASN A 39 -2.42 -11.08 11.06
CA ASN A 39 -1.10 -10.56 11.36
C ASN A 39 -0.14 -11.72 11.62
N GLN A 40 0.97 -11.74 10.90
CA GLN A 40 2.09 -12.64 11.16
C GLN A 40 3.40 -11.88 11.01
N HIS A 41 4.17 -11.80 12.09
CA HIS A 41 5.47 -11.12 12.12
C HIS A 41 5.41 -9.67 11.59
N GLY A 42 4.35 -8.93 11.89
CA GLY A 42 4.16 -7.53 11.46
C GLY A 42 3.69 -7.38 10.01
N GLN A 43 3.43 -8.49 9.30
CA GLN A 43 2.78 -8.47 7.99
C GLN A 43 1.28 -8.66 8.17
N LEU A 44 0.53 -7.72 7.60
CA LEU A 44 -0.92 -7.67 7.68
C LEU A 44 -1.50 -8.03 6.31
N HIS A 45 -2.51 -8.89 6.29
CA HIS A 45 -3.31 -9.16 5.11
C HIS A 45 -4.74 -9.51 5.51
N VAL A 46 -5.61 -9.58 4.52
CA VAL A 46 -7.01 -9.95 4.69
C VAL A 46 -7.25 -11.31 4.04
N GLU A 47 -7.96 -12.18 4.73
CA GLU A 47 -8.54 -13.39 4.15
C GLU A 47 -10.07 -13.29 4.12
N SER A 48 -10.70 -13.83 3.08
CA SER A 48 -12.16 -13.91 2.98
C SER A 48 -12.59 -15.05 2.07
N ARG A 49 -13.82 -15.54 2.29
CA ARG A 49 -14.47 -16.50 1.39
C ARG A 49 -15.46 -15.83 0.43
N GLU A 50 -15.67 -14.52 0.55
CA GLU A 50 -16.46 -13.77 -0.41
C GLU A 50 -15.80 -13.81 -1.80
N ASN A 51 -16.62 -13.92 -2.85
CA ASN A 51 -16.16 -13.93 -4.23
C ASN A 51 -17.26 -13.42 -5.18
N ASN A 52 -16.95 -13.27 -6.47
CA ASN A 52 -17.89 -12.93 -7.54
C ASN A 52 -18.62 -11.60 -7.30
N GLY A 53 -17.91 -10.59 -6.79
CA GLY A 53 -18.47 -9.27 -6.53
C GLY A 53 -19.30 -9.17 -5.26
N SER A 54 -19.34 -10.23 -4.43
CA SER A 54 -19.95 -10.16 -3.09
C SER A 54 -19.30 -9.05 -2.27
N ALA A 55 -20.12 -8.36 -1.49
CA ALA A 55 -19.69 -7.19 -0.75
C ALA A 55 -18.78 -7.62 0.43
N LEU A 56 -17.55 -7.09 0.46
CA LEU A 56 -16.51 -7.44 1.42
C LEU A 56 -16.49 -6.44 2.58
N PHE A 57 -16.43 -5.15 2.25
CA PHE A 57 -16.36 -4.04 3.20
C PHE A 57 -17.32 -2.92 2.82
N HIS A 58 -17.78 -2.21 3.84
CA HIS A 58 -18.39 -0.89 3.70
C HIS A 58 -17.84 0.00 4.81
N ILE A 59 -17.02 0.98 4.42
CA ILE A 59 -16.36 1.91 5.33
C ILE A 59 -16.99 3.30 5.12
N PRO A 60 -17.77 3.80 6.08
CA PRO A 60 -18.37 5.13 6.01
C PRO A 60 -17.31 6.22 5.96
N ARG A 61 -17.64 7.35 5.32
CA ARG A 61 -16.79 8.54 5.24
C ARG A 61 -16.35 9.03 6.63
N GLU A 62 -17.18 8.88 7.65
CA GLU A 62 -16.86 9.27 9.03
C GLU A 62 -15.70 8.47 9.64
N ALA A 63 -15.44 7.26 9.13
CA ALA A 63 -14.31 6.42 9.54
C ALA A 63 -13.06 6.61 8.66
N PHE A 64 -13.04 7.63 7.80
CA PHE A 64 -11.86 7.95 7.00
C PHE A 64 -10.85 8.74 7.83
N VAL A 65 -9.57 8.55 7.54
CA VAL A 65 -8.48 9.25 8.22
C VAL A 65 -7.74 10.14 7.22
N ARG A 66 -7.94 11.45 7.34
CA ARG A 66 -7.17 12.43 6.54
C ARG A 66 -5.76 12.54 7.10
N VAL A 67 -4.77 12.47 6.20
CA VAL A 67 -3.35 12.46 6.60
C VAL A 67 -2.57 13.68 6.12
N ASP A 68 -3.08 14.42 5.14
CA ASP A 68 -2.40 15.58 4.55
C ASP A 68 -2.39 16.79 5.49
N ASP A 69 -3.44 16.98 6.29
CA ASP A 69 -3.57 18.10 7.22
C ASP A 69 -2.89 17.85 8.58
N VAL A 70 -2.49 16.61 8.85
CA VAL A 70 -1.80 16.22 10.09
C VAL A 70 -0.35 16.68 10.03
N GLN A 71 0.15 17.27 11.11
CA GLN A 71 1.58 17.59 11.20
C GLN A 71 2.35 16.39 11.72
N TRP A 72 3.23 15.87 10.86
CA TRP A 72 4.06 14.70 11.14
C TRP A 72 5.48 15.08 11.53
N SER A 73 6.09 14.30 12.43
CA SER A 73 7.53 14.37 12.63
C SER A 73 8.28 13.80 11.42
N GLN A 74 9.56 14.17 11.28
CA GLN A 74 10.44 13.70 10.22
C GLN A 74 11.17 12.39 10.58
N SER A 75 10.64 11.62 11.53
CA SER A 75 11.25 10.38 11.99
C SER A 75 11.23 9.30 10.90
N SER A 76 12.35 8.57 10.78
CA SER A 76 12.46 7.38 9.93
C SER A 76 12.05 6.10 10.67
N GLU A 77 11.98 6.13 11.99
CA GLU A 77 11.82 4.92 12.80
C GLU A 77 10.36 4.66 13.19
N GLN A 78 9.59 5.72 13.40
CA GLN A 78 8.21 5.64 13.86
C GLN A 78 7.39 6.80 13.30
N LEU A 79 6.12 6.56 13.04
CA LEU A 79 5.13 7.61 12.82
C LEU A 79 4.89 8.35 14.13
N GLU A 80 5.08 9.66 14.11
CA GLU A 80 4.84 10.53 15.25
C GLU A 80 3.99 11.71 14.80
N ILE A 81 2.87 11.91 15.49
CA ILE A 81 1.98 13.05 15.29
C ILE A 81 2.50 14.20 16.17
N LEU A 82 2.76 15.35 15.54
CA LEU A 82 3.11 16.58 16.25
C LEU A 82 1.85 17.39 16.59
N GLU A 83 0.91 17.45 15.66
CA GLU A 83 -0.35 18.19 15.80
C GLU A 83 -1.45 17.52 14.97
N VAL A 84 -2.64 17.39 15.57
CA VAL A 84 -3.88 16.97 14.89
C VAL A 84 -4.73 18.21 14.67
N PRO A 85 -5.29 18.44 13.47
CA PRO A 85 -6.16 19.58 13.23
C PRO A 85 -7.43 19.56 14.10
N ASP A 86 -7.79 20.72 14.66
CA ASP A 86 -8.98 20.89 15.52
C ASP A 86 -10.33 20.54 14.85
N HIS A 87 -10.34 20.46 13.52
CA HIS A 87 -11.54 20.19 12.73
C HIS A 87 -11.75 18.70 12.43
N PHE A 88 -10.88 17.82 12.93
CA PHE A 88 -11.07 16.37 12.84
C PHE A 88 -12.17 15.94 13.80
N GLY A 89 -13.01 14.99 13.36
CA GLY A 89 -14.04 14.40 14.22
C GLY A 89 -13.44 13.47 15.27
N ASP A 90 -14.24 13.10 16.26
CA ASP A 90 -13.80 12.20 17.35
C ASP A 90 -13.38 10.83 16.79
N ILE A 91 -14.22 10.20 15.96
CA ILE A 91 -13.93 8.89 15.33
C ILE A 91 -12.68 8.95 14.46
N GLU A 92 -12.55 9.98 13.62
CA GLU A 92 -11.38 10.16 12.75
C GLU A 92 -10.10 10.34 13.56
N THR A 93 -10.15 11.13 14.63
CA THR A 93 -8.99 11.38 15.50
C THR A 93 -8.57 10.10 16.22
N GLU A 94 -9.51 9.33 16.76
CA GLU A 94 -9.21 8.05 17.40
C GLU A 94 -8.63 7.04 16.41
N LEU A 95 -9.22 6.93 15.22
CA LEU A 95 -8.69 6.09 14.15
C LEU A 95 -7.29 6.52 13.72
N LEU A 96 -7.00 7.82 13.62
CA LEU A 96 -5.66 8.32 13.32
C LEU A 96 -4.62 7.78 14.31
N TYR A 97 -4.88 7.91 15.62
CA TYR A 97 -3.96 7.40 16.65
C TYR A 97 -3.83 5.86 16.61
N ILE A 98 -4.93 5.14 16.43
CA ILE A 98 -4.91 3.67 16.33
C ILE A 98 -4.13 3.21 15.10
N GLN A 99 -4.33 3.85 13.94
CA GLN A 99 -3.62 3.51 12.72
C GLN A 99 -2.12 3.82 12.84
N VAL A 100 -1.74 4.95 13.46
CA VAL A 100 -0.34 5.24 13.75
C VAL A 100 0.28 4.18 14.66
N ALA A 101 -0.40 3.79 15.73
CA ALA A 101 0.06 2.73 16.63
C ALA A 101 0.19 1.38 15.90
N LEU A 102 -0.77 1.02 15.04
CA LEU A 102 -0.76 -0.22 14.26
C LEU A 102 0.45 -0.28 13.32
N HIS A 103 0.68 0.79 12.55
CA HIS A 103 1.80 0.86 11.62
C HIS A 103 3.16 0.84 12.34
N ASN A 104 3.26 1.48 13.51
CA ASN A 104 4.46 1.44 14.34
C ASN A 104 4.71 0.04 14.92
N GLN A 105 3.67 -0.61 15.45
CA GLN A 105 3.78 -1.96 16.01
C GLN A 105 4.18 -2.99 14.93
N CYS A 106 3.71 -2.80 13.69
CA CYS A 106 4.11 -3.61 12.55
C CYS A 106 5.47 -3.20 11.94
N GLY A 107 6.17 -2.21 12.51
CA GLY A 107 7.50 -1.78 12.05
C GLY A 107 7.52 -1.28 10.61
N LYS A 108 6.45 -0.61 10.15
CA LYS A 108 6.30 -0.27 8.73
C LYS A 108 7.35 0.73 8.24
N LEU A 109 7.66 1.81 8.99
CA LEU A 109 8.69 2.76 8.55
C LEU A 109 10.10 2.14 8.52
N PRO A 110 10.58 1.43 9.56
CA PRO A 110 11.87 0.75 9.51
C PRO A 110 11.96 -0.25 8.35
N TRP A 111 10.89 -1.02 8.10
CA TRP A 111 10.82 -1.94 6.97
C TRP A 111 10.91 -1.18 5.64
N MET A 112 10.13 -0.11 5.44
CA MET A 112 10.17 0.68 4.20
C MET A 112 11.54 1.34 3.96
N ASN A 113 12.22 1.81 5.00
CA ASN A 113 13.57 2.37 4.86
C ASN A 113 14.62 1.34 4.47
N GLN A 114 14.34 0.05 4.62
CA GLN A 114 15.23 -1.03 4.20
C GLN A 114 14.85 -1.60 2.83
N THR A 115 13.56 -1.60 2.49
CA THR A 115 13.06 -2.34 1.32
C THR A 115 12.55 -1.45 0.19
N HIS A 116 12.06 -0.24 0.48
CA HIS A 116 11.43 0.60 -0.53
C HIS A 116 12.50 1.23 -1.45
N PRO A 117 12.47 1.02 -2.77
CA PRO A 117 13.48 1.54 -3.69
C PRO A 117 13.62 3.05 -3.72
N TRP A 118 12.64 3.82 -3.25
CA TRP A 118 12.81 5.27 -3.07
C TRP A 118 13.59 5.67 -1.80
N LEU A 119 13.49 4.87 -0.73
CA LEU A 119 14.01 5.22 0.60
C LEU A 119 15.30 4.51 0.97
N ALA A 120 15.49 3.28 0.48
CA ALA A 120 16.56 2.41 0.92
C ALA A 120 17.95 3.00 0.66
N ASN A 121 18.74 3.18 1.71
CA ASN A 121 20.06 3.79 1.65
C ASN A 121 21.12 2.90 0.96
N ASP A 122 20.81 1.62 0.79
CA ASP A 122 21.71 0.63 0.19
C ASP A 122 21.56 0.52 -1.34
N VAL A 123 20.70 1.34 -1.96
CA VAL A 123 20.60 1.41 -3.43
C VAL A 123 21.75 2.26 -3.99
N PRO A 124 22.69 1.66 -4.75
CA PRO A 124 23.87 2.34 -5.27
C PRO A 124 23.52 3.35 -6.37
N ASP A 125 24.32 4.41 -6.48
CA ASP A 125 24.15 5.45 -7.50
C ASP A 125 24.08 4.89 -8.93
N GLU A 126 24.87 3.85 -9.25
CA GLU A 126 24.82 3.21 -10.58
C GLU A 126 23.45 2.58 -10.90
N VAL A 127 22.77 2.01 -9.90
CA VAL A 127 21.42 1.47 -10.04
C VAL A 127 20.42 2.61 -10.17
N ILE A 128 20.56 3.67 -9.36
CA ILE A 128 19.68 4.85 -9.40
C ILE A 128 19.75 5.50 -10.79
N GLU A 129 20.95 5.75 -11.31
CA GLU A 129 21.16 6.35 -12.63
C GLU A 129 20.63 5.45 -13.74
N ALA A 130 20.84 4.13 -13.65
CA ALA A 130 20.27 3.18 -14.61
C ALA A 130 18.73 3.22 -14.63
N VAL A 131 18.09 3.34 -13.47
CA VAL A 131 16.63 3.51 -13.37
C VAL A 131 16.19 4.86 -13.93
N ARG A 132 16.92 5.95 -13.65
CA ARG A 132 16.64 7.31 -14.17
C ARG A 132 16.66 7.41 -15.69
N LEU A 133 17.42 6.55 -16.38
CA LEU A 133 17.36 6.45 -17.84
C LEU A 133 15.98 6.02 -18.36
N ILE A 134 15.13 5.41 -17.53
CA ILE A 134 13.76 5.00 -17.87
C ILE A 134 12.74 5.87 -17.12
N LEU A 135 12.97 6.15 -15.84
CA LEU A 135 12.11 6.93 -14.95
C LEU A 135 12.87 8.18 -14.44
N PRO A 136 12.93 9.28 -15.20
CA PRO A 136 13.80 10.42 -14.88
C PRO A 136 13.62 11.02 -13.48
N GLY A 137 12.38 11.02 -12.96
CA GLY A 137 12.07 11.56 -11.63
C GLY A 137 12.41 10.63 -10.44
N PHE A 138 12.93 9.43 -10.69
CA PHE A 138 13.25 8.48 -9.62
C PHE A 138 14.25 9.08 -8.63
N ARG A 139 13.85 9.20 -7.37
CA ARG A 139 14.61 9.86 -6.29
C ARG A 139 15.05 11.30 -6.60
N GLU A 140 14.36 12.02 -7.49
CA GLU A 140 14.66 13.44 -7.73
C GLU A 140 14.13 14.32 -6.59
N THR A 141 12.92 14.00 -6.12
CA THR A 141 12.32 14.66 -4.95
C THR A 141 12.59 13.83 -3.70
N HIS A 142 13.08 14.50 -2.65
CA HIS A 142 13.22 13.86 -1.34
C HIS A 142 11.84 13.63 -0.74
N MET A 143 11.48 12.35 -0.55
CA MET A 143 10.26 11.95 0.16
C MET A 143 10.65 11.44 1.55
N THR A 144 9.90 11.84 2.57
CA THR A 144 10.06 11.27 3.90
C THR A 144 9.51 9.84 3.93
N ALA A 145 9.92 9.05 4.94
CA ALA A 145 9.37 7.71 5.13
C ALA A 145 7.84 7.76 5.35
N THR A 146 7.37 8.74 6.13
CA THR A 146 5.96 9.03 6.37
C THR A 146 5.21 9.37 5.08
N ASP A 147 5.75 10.27 4.25
CA ASP A 147 5.13 10.63 2.97
C ASP A 147 5.02 9.43 2.04
N THR A 148 6.03 8.58 2.05
CA THR A 148 6.08 7.38 1.22
C THR A 148 5.07 6.36 1.70
N LEU A 149 4.93 6.17 3.01
CA LEU A 149 3.91 5.31 3.60
C LEU A 149 2.50 5.76 3.18
N TRP A 150 2.19 7.04 3.36
CA TRP A 150 0.87 7.57 3.02
C TRP A 150 0.60 7.57 1.52
N ALA A 151 1.61 7.82 0.68
CA ALA A 151 1.48 7.66 -0.77
C ALA A 151 1.15 6.20 -1.19
N ASN A 152 1.51 5.22 -0.36
CA ASN A 152 1.35 3.79 -0.62
C ASN A 152 0.07 3.17 -0.02
N ARG A 153 -0.54 3.84 0.95
CA ARG A 153 -1.69 3.32 1.73
C ARG A 153 -2.95 4.14 1.57
N CYS A 154 -2.84 5.40 1.18
CA CYS A 154 -3.98 6.30 1.06
C CYS A 154 -4.56 6.31 -0.34
N PHE A 155 -5.86 6.59 -0.40
CA PHE A 155 -6.58 6.92 -1.62
C PHE A 155 -6.66 8.43 -1.78
N LYS A 156 -6.65 8.91 -3.03
CA LYS A 156 -6.97 10.32 -3.32
C LYS A 156 -8.49 10.45 -3.47
N ILE A 157 -9.15 11.05 -2.49
CA ILE A 157 -10.61 11.15 -2.44
C ILE A 157 -11.03 12.63 -2.34
N PRO A 158 -11.98 13.08 -3.18
CA PRO A 158 -12.61 14.38 -3.01
C PRO A 158 -13.59 14.31 -1.85
N ILE A 159 -13.11 14.66 -0.65
CA ILE A 159 -13.93 14.66 0.56
C ILE A 159 -14.96 15.80 0.50
N ASP A 160 -14.56 16.97 0.00
CA ASP A 160 -15.47 18.09 -0.25
C ASP A 160 -15.47 18.42 -1.74
N GLU A 161 -16.67 18.56 -2.34
CA GLU A 161 -16.86 18.75 -3.79
C GLU A 161 -16.14 19.98 -4.38
N SER A 162 -15.74 20.93 -3.53
CA SER A 162 -15.06 22.17 -3.92
C SER A 162 -13.54 22.14 -3.70
N GLN A 163 -13.00 21.04 -3.18
CA GLN A 163 -11.59 20.91 -2.86
C GLN A 163 -10.89 19.91 -3.77
N GLU A 164 -9.59 20.10 -3.95
CA GLU A 164 -8.73 19.12 -4.58
C GLU A 164 -8.78 17.79 -3.78
N PRO A 165 -8.74 16.62 -4.46
CA PRO A 165 -8.69 15.35 -3.76
C PRO A 165 -7.49 15.26 -2.82
N GLN A 166 -7.75 14.93 -1.56
CA GLN A 166 -6.72 14.75 -0.53
C GLN A 166 -6.40 13.27 -0.31
N ARG A 167 -5.22 12.97 0.26
CA ARG A 167 -4.87 11.61 0.68
C ARG A 167 -5.65 11.25 1.94
N VAL A 168 -6.36 10.14 1.83
CA VAL A 168 -7.20 9.59 2.88
C VAL A 168 -6.87 8.13 3.06
N LEU A 169 -6.52 7.74 4.27
CA LEU A 169 -6.45 6.35 4.67
C LEU A 169 -7.87 5.86 4.92
N ILE A 170 -8.23 4.74 4.31
CA ILE A 170 -9.47 4.03 4.59
C ILE A 170 -9.08 2.81 5.41
N PRO A 171 -9.27 2.83 6.75
CA PRO A 171 -8.84 1.75 7.61
C PRO A 171 -9.42 0.41 7.15
N LEU A 172 -8.66 -0.67 7.38
CA LEU A 172 -8.99 -2.05 6.99
C LEU A 172 -8.88 -2.32 5.49
N VAL A 173 -9.21 -1.35 4.63
CA VAL A 173 -9.04 -1.44 3.17
C VAL A 173 -7.56 -1.37 2.79
N ASP A 174 -6.78 -0.56 3.51
CA ASP A 174 -5.33 -0.39 3.32
C ASP A 174 -4.53 -1.69 3.58
N LEU A 175 -5.13 -2.64 4.29
CA LEU A 175 -4.58 -3.97 4.58
C LEU A 175 -4.77 -4.97 3.43
N LEU A 176 -5.55 -4.63 2.40
CA LEU A 176 -5.65 -5.43 1.19
C LEU A 176 -4.40 -5.20 0.34
N ASN A 177 -3.62 -6.26 0.12
CA ASN A 177 -2.50 -6.24 -0.82
C ASN A 177 -2.97 -5.97 -2.25
N HIS A 178 -2.04 -5.62 -3.14
CA HIS A 178 -2.38 -5.42 -4.55
C HIS A 178 -2.49 -6.75 -5.32
N HIS A 179 -3.48 -6.82 -6.22
CA HIS A 179 -3.49 -7.79 -7.32
C HIS A 179 -4.35 -7.25 -8.46
N LYS A 180 -3.93 -7.40 -9.72
CA LYS A 180 -4.66 -6.87 -10.89
C LYS A 180 -6.07 -7.42 -11.03
N GLN A 181 -6.29 -8.67 -10.61
CA GLN A 181 -7.60 -9.32 -10.57
C GLN A 181 -8.24 -9.28 -9.16
N GLY A 182 -7.75 -8.41 -8.27
CA GLY A 182 -8.27 -8.27 -6.92
C GLY A 182 -9.71 -7.74 -6.87
N ALA A 183 -10.20 -7.61 -5.63
CA ALA A 183 -11.42 -6.90 -5.28
C ALA A 183 -11.45 -5.50 -5.89
N THR A 184 -12.64 -4.97 -6.11
CA THR A 184 -12.85 -3.62 -6.63
C THR A 184 -13.32 -2.70 -5.52
N GLY A 185 -12.59 -1.61 -5.30
CA GLY A 185 -12.99 -0.52 -4.43
C GLY A 185 -13.82 0.52 -5.19
N SER A 186 -14.81 1.11 -4.53
CA SER A 186 -15.64 2.17 -5.10
C SER A 186 -15.98 3.21 -4.04
N TRP A 187 -15.84 4.48 -4.41
CA TRP A 187 -16.22 5.63 -3.59
C TRP A 187 -17.59 6.14 -4.04
N GLY A 188 -18.57 6.13 -3.12
CA GLY A 188 -19.96 6.53 -3.38
C GLY A 188 -20.31 7.96 -2.96
N GLY A 189 -19.40 8.68 -2.31
CA GLY A 189 -19.64 10.01 -1.72
C GLY A 189 -19.89 10.00 -0.21
N ASP A 190 -20.47 8.91 0.30
CA ASP A 190 -20.79 8.69 1.72
C ASP A 190 -20.02 7.52 2.34
N ALA A 191 -19.55 6.58 1.53
CA ALA A 191 -18.77 5.43 1.97
C ALA A 191 -17.85 4.89 0.85
N PHE A 192 -16.82 4.16 1.27
CA PHE A 192 -16.03 3.31 0.40
C PHE A 192 -16.49 1.85 0.53
N ALA A 193 -16.94 1.28 -0.59
CA ALA A 193 -17.36 -0.12 -0.66
C ALA A 193 -16.33 -0.95 -1.39
N VAL A 194 -16.07 -2.16 -0.90
CA VAL A 194 -15.20 -3.13 -1.56
C VAL A 194 -16.02 -4.35 -1.97
N ALA A 195 -15.99 -4.67 -3.26
CA ALA A 195 -16.59 -5.87 -3.82
C ALA A 195 -15.51 -6.92 -4.07
N SER A 196 -15.65 -8.08 -3.44
CA SER A 196 -14.68 -9.17 -3.48
C SER A 196 -14.47 -9.74 -4.88
N ASN A 197 -13.23 -10.16 -5.13
CA ASN A 197 -12.89 -11.05 -6.22
C ASN A 197 -11.71 -11.92 -5.75
N GLN A 198 -11.78 -13.23 -5.96
CA GLN A 198 -10.67 -14.12 -5.60
C GLN A 198 -9.54 -13.99 -6.63
N ALA A 199 -8.57 -13.16 -6.27
CA ALA A 199 -7.34 -12.95 -7.03
C ALA A 199 -6.37 -14.13 -6.92
N PHE A 200 -6.29 -14.70 -5.72
CA PHE A 200 -5.36 -15.78 -5.42
C PHE A 200 -6.10 -17.12 -5.44
N GLY A 201 -5.38 -18.22 -5.70
CA GLY A 201 -5.89 -19.57 -5.47
C GLY A 201 -6.04 -19.93 -3.98
N SER A 202 -6.15 -18.93 -3.11
CA SER A 202 -6.24 -19.01 -1.65
C SER A 202 -7.40 -18.11 -1.16
N ASN A 203 -7.60 -18.05 0.16
CA ASN A 203 -8.57 -17.13 0.76
C ASN A 203 -8.03 -15.70 0.90
N GLU A 204 -6.74 -15.45 0.61
CA GLU A 204 -6.21 -14.09 0.67
C GLU A 204 -7.00 -13.18 -0.26
N SER A 205 -7.34 -12.00 0.24
CA SER A 205 -8.04 -10.97 -0.50
C SER A 205 -7.06 -9.87 -0.84
N ALA A 206 -7.02 -9.50 -2.12
CA ALA A 206 -6.27 -8.36 -2.61
C ALA A 206 -7.23 -7.35 -3.22
N LEU A 207 -6.81 -6.09 -3.29
CA LEU A 207 -7.49 -5.01 -3.98
C LEU A 207 -6.80 -4.77 -5.33
N ASN A 208 -7.60 -4.62 -6.38
CA ASN A 208 -7.12 -3.98 -7.59
C ASN A 208 -7.03 -2.47 -7.32
N TYR A 209 -5.82 -1.95 -7.18
CA TYR A 209 -5.59 -0.53 -6.91
C TYR A 209 -5.96 0.38 -8.09
N GLY A 210 -6.37 -0.17 -9.24
CA GLY A 210 -6.73 0.59 -10.43
C GLY A 210 -5.53 1.26 -11.10
N ILE A 211 -4.33 0.80 -10.79
CA ILE A 211 -3.07 1.38 -11.26
C ILE A 211 -2.71 0.74 -12.60
N ASN A 212 -2.53 1.56 -13.63
CA ASN A 212 -1.98 1.13 -14.92
C ASN A 212 -0.52 1.58 -15.02
N ARG A 213 0.38 0.82 -14.37
CA ARG A 213 1.83 1.10 -14.34
C ARG A 213 2.60 -0.15 -14.69
N GLY A 214 3.70 0.02 -15.43
CA GLY A 214 4.65 -1.05 -15.68
C GLY A 214 5.34 -1.53 -14.38
N ALA A 215 5.95 -2.70 -14.42
CA ALA A 215 6.56 -3.33 -13.26
C ALA A 215 7.64 -2.45 -12.62
N LEU A 216 8.43 -1.73 -13.43
CA LEU A 216 9.47 -0.83 -12.93
C LEU A 216 8.89 0.38 -12.20
N GLU A 217 7.79 0.94 -12.71
CA GLU A 217 7.09 2.03 -12.02
C GLU A 217 6.43 1.55 -10.72
N MET A 218 5.85 0.36 -10.72
CA MET A 218 5.30 -0.26 -9.51
C MET A 218 6.37 -0.43 -8.44
N ALA A 219 7.54 -0.95 -8.81
CA ALA A 219 8.66 -1.08 -7.88
C ALA A 219 9.15 0.27 -7.36
N ALA A 220 9.29 1.27 -8.23
CA ALA A 220 9.82 2.57 -7.86
C ALA A 220 8.86 3.36 -6.94
N VAL A 221 7.55 3.31 -7.22
CA VAL A 221 6.53 4.09 -6.50
C VAL A 221 6.00 3.35 -5.28
N TYR A 222 5.79 2.04 -5.40
CA TYR A 222 5.12 1.25 -4.37
C TYR A 222 6.00 0.23 -3.65
N GLY A 223 7.25 0.06 -4.08
CA GLY A 223 8.19 -0.85 -3.43
C GLY A 223 7.85 -2.33 -3.58
N PHE A 224 7.06 -2.71 -4.58
CA PHE A 224 6.81 -4.12 -4.92
C PHE A 224 6.70 -4.32 -6.43
N VAL A 225 6.87 -5.57 -6.87
CA VAL A 225 6.69 -5.97 -8.27
C VAL A 225 5.36 -6.70 -8.39
N ASP A 226 4.44 -6.18 -9.20
CA ASP A 226 3.25 -6.93 -9.56
C ASP A 226 3.60 -7.96 -10.64
N ILE A 227 3.49 -9.24 -10.29
CA ILE A 227 3.68 -10.38 -11.19
C ILE A 227 2.36 -10.99 -11.67
N SER A 228 1.22 -10.43 -11.23
CA SER A 228 -0.11 -10.88 -11.62
C SER A 228 -0.49 -10.45 -13.04
N GLU A 229 0.23 -9.49 -13.61
CA GLU A 229 0.12 -9.17 -15.02
C GLU A 229 0.80 -10.26 -15.86
N SER A 230 -0.02 -11.13 -16.45
CA SER A 230 0.45 -12.03 -17.51
C SER A 230 1.09 -11.18 -18.61
N ALA A 231 2.37 -11.42 -18.87
CA ALA A 231 3.12 -10.82 -19.97
C ALA A 231 2.31 -10.87 -21.29
N HIS A 232 1.75 -9.73 -21.70
CA HIS A 232 1.31 -9.56 -23.07
C HIS A 232 2.54 -9.25 -23.89
N VAL A 233 3.14 -10.27 -24.51
CA VAL A 233 4.28 -10.11 -25.41
C VAL A 233 3.91 -9.11 -26.53
N SER A 234 4.37 -7.87 -26.36
CA SER A 234 4.37 -6.80 -27.34
C SER A 234 5.72 -6.81 -28.07
N THR A 235 5.72 -7.34 -29.28
CA THR A 235 6.92 -7.53 -30.11
C THR A 235 7.68 -6.25 -30.51
N ASP A 236 7.31 -5.07 -30.02
CA ASP A 236 7.86 -3.76 -30.38
C ASP A 236 8.61 -3.05 -29.23
N VAL A 237 9.47 -3.80 -28.52
CA VAL A 237 10.41 -3.17 -27.59
C VAL A 237 11.44 -2.37 -28.37
N LYS A 238 11.45 -1.05 -28.16
CA LYS A 238 12.55 -0.19 -28.66
C LYS A 238 13.87 -0.76 -28.14
N PRO A 239 14.85 -1.10 -29.01
CA PRO A 239 16.13 -1.71 -28.60
C PRO A 239 16.85 -0.96 -27.47
N THR A 240 16.68 0.35 -27.41
CA THR A 240 17.21 1.22 -26.35
C THR A 240 16.61 0.95 -24.98
N LEU A 241 15.31 0.64 -24.88
CA LEU A 241 14.65 0.33 -23.61
C LEU A 241 15.11 -1.04 -23.09
N ARG A 242 15.17 -2.03 -23.97
CA ARG A 242 15.70 -3.36 -23.65
C ARG A 242 17.12 -3.29 -23.09
N ALA A 243 18.00 -2.51 -23.73
CA ALA A 243 19.37 -2.33 -23.26
C ALA A 243 19.44 -1.69 -21.86
N ARG A 244 18.58 -0.70 -21.57
CA ARG A 244 18.49 -0.04 -20.25
C ARG A 244 17.99 -0.99 -19.16
N LEU A 245 16.94 -1.77 -19.45
CA LEU A 245 16.42 -2.77 -18.50
C LEU A 245 17.47 -3.86 -18.20
N TRP A 246 18.20 -4.33 -19.21
CA TRP A 246 19.32 -5.25 -19.01
C TRP A 246 20.43 -4.63 -18.17
N HIS A 247 20.73 -3.35 -18.38
CA HIS A 247 21.73 -2.65 -17.58
C HIS A 247 21.33 -2.65 -16.09
N ILE A 248 20.09 -2.30 -15.74
CA ILE A 248 19.55 -2.36 -14.36
C ILE A 248 19.76 -3.75 -13.75
N ILE A 249 19.40 -4.81 -14.48
CA ILE A 249 19.56 -6.19 -14.00
C ILE A 249 21.02 -6.52 -13.73
N GLU A 250 21.92 -6.14 -14.64
CA GLU A 250 23.34 -6.46 -14.53
C GLU A 250 24.00 -5.76 -13.35
N VAL A 251 23.79 -4.45 -13.21
CA VAL A 251 24.36 -3.70 -12.07
C VAL A 251 23.80 -4.22 -10.74
N SER A 252 22.52 -4.58 -10.71
CA SER A 252 21.87 -5.07 -9.49
C SER A 252 22.36 -6.44 -9.01
N LYS A 253 23.00 -7.26 -9.86
CA LYS A 253 23.55 -8.59 -9.45
C LYS A 253 24.67 -8.49 -8.43
N ASN A 254 25.32 -7.34 -8.34
CA ASN A 254 26.42 -7.11 -7.41
C ASN A 254 25.96 -6.90 -5.96
N TYR A 255 24.64 -6.89 -5.71
CA TYR A 255 24.04 -6.50 -4.44
C TYR A 255 23.18 -7.62 -3.85
N PRO A 256 22.98 -7.65 -2.50
CA PRO A 256 22.24 -8.71 -1.83
C PRO A 256 20.81 -8.89 -2.36
N ALA A 257 20.36 -10.14 -2.43
CA ALA A 257 19.02 -10.49 -2.95
C ALA A 257 17.85 -9.95 -2.08
N SER A 258 18.11 -9.56 -0.84
CA SER A 258 17.11 -8.97 0.07
C SER A 258 17.06 -7.44 0.05
N SER A 259 17.86 -6.79 -0.80
CA SER A 259 17.93 -5.32 -0.90
C SER A 259 16.83 -4.76 -1.82
N ALA A 260 16.57 -3.46 -1.71
CA ALA A 260 15.71 -2.75 -2.66
C ALA A 260 16.20 -2.85 -4.13
N CYS A 261 17.50 -3.13 -4.36
CA CYS A 261 18.03 -3.42 -5.69
C CYS A 261 17.43 -4.69 -6.30
N SER A 262 17.11 -5.70 -5.49
CA SER A 262 16.53 -6.94 -6.00
C SER A 262 15.12 -6.72 -6.53
N ILE A 263 14.34 -5.83 -5.90
CA ILE A 263 13.01 -5.41 -6.35
C ILE A 263 13.12 -4.70 -7.70
N LEU A 264 14.03 -3.74 -7.85
CA LEU A 264 14.27 -3.04 -9.13
C LEU A 264 14.72 -4.00 -10.22
N ALA A 265 15.62 -4.94 -9.91
CA ALA A 265 16.07 -5.95 -10.86
C ALA A 265 14.95 -6.92 -11.26
N GLN A 266 14.12 -7.34 -10.31
CA GLN A 266 12.96 -8.19 -10.58
C GLN A 266 11.96 -7.46 -11.46
N ALA A 267 11.67 -6.20 -11.15
CA ALA A 267 10.79 -5.36 -11.96
C ALA A 267 11.31 -5.21 -13.39
N ALA A 268 12.61 -4.93 -13.56
CA ALA A 268 13.22 -4.84 -14.88
C ALA A 268 13.13 -6.16 -15.66
N ARG A 269 13.22 -7.32 -14.97
CA ARG A 269 12.98 -8.63 -15.60
C ARG A 269 11.53 -8.77 -16.03
N VAL A 270 10.56 -8.46 -15.18
CA VAL A 270 9.14 -8.56 -15.52
C VAL A 270 8.81 -7.66 -16.71
N GLU A 271 9.29 -6.42 -16.70
CA GLU A 271 9.13 -5.47 -17.80
C GLU A 271 9.73 -5.99 -19.11
N LEU A 272 10.92 -6.62 -19.07
CA LEU A 272 11.55 -7.22 -20.25
C LEU A 272 10.77 -8.40 -20.85
N HIS A 273 9.97 -9.11 -20.06
CA HIS A 273 9.18 -10.25 -20.55
C HIS A 273 7.74 -9.87 -20.88
N SER A 274 7.24 -8.77 -20.31
CA SER A 274 5.89 -8.24 -20.53
C SER A 274 5.77 -7.37 -21.78
N GLN A 275 6.90 -7.13 -22.44
CA GLN A 275 6.98 -6.53 -23.78
C GLN A 275 7.58 -7.60 -24.69
#